data_AF-F8JDM9-F1
#
_entry.id   AF-F8JDM9-F1
#
_cell.length_a   1.000
_cell.length_b   1.000
_cell.length_c   1.000
_cell.angle_alpha   90.00
_cell.angle_beta   90.00
_cell.angle_gamma   90.00
#
_symmetry.space_group_name_H-M   'P 1'
#
loop_
_entity.id
_entity.type
_entity.pdbx_description
1 polymer ?
#
loop_
_entity_poly.entity_id
_entity_poly.type
_entity_poly.pdbx_seq_one_letter_code
_entity_poly.pdbx_strand_id
1 'polypeptide(L)'
;MFENIDWKEVHDYQPLIVGSLAFVGVFLGLLGNGYLQRRAHKREIKHKRNTVAAALAGELKNACLADLEYYRDQFDDLDEEPAILMRTKPRTEIYESLRHEIGRLQPYQIDYVIAAYSLVSNLVAQDRLNDDIANPNFGILELDSENVEAYKEQLADAIEAVNKAITVLTAPVRRSGRPSRVTTKVIRNRRTSTNNETIDVDSASFAP
;
A
#
# COMPACT_ATOMS: atom_id res chain seq x y z
N MET A 1 11.07 21.38 -78.17
CA MET A 1 11.22 19.91 -78.08
C MET A 1 10.75 19.47 -76.71
N PHE A 2 9.44 19.63 -76.44
CA PHE A 2 8.74 18.92 -75.38
C PHE A 2 7.59 18.25 -76.11
N GLU A 3 7.81 16.97 -76.43
CA GLU A 3 6.81 16.09 -77.01
C GLU A 3 5.58 16.03 -76.11
N ASN A 4 4.43 15.85 -76.75
CA ASN A 4 3.10 15.71 -76.18
C ASN A 4 3.10 14.71 -75.02
N ILE A 5 3.00 15.21 -73.78
CA ILE A 5 2.60 14.38 -72.65
C ILE A 5 1.13 14.04 -72.87
N ASP A 6 0.82 12.75 -73.05
CA ASP A 6 -0.54 12.27 -73.26
C ASP A 6 -1.30 12.31 -71.92
N TRP A 7 -2.06 13.38 -71.72
CA TRP A 7 -2.80 13.66 -70.49
C TRP A 7 -3.84 12.58 -70.14
N LYS A 8 -4.21 11.71 -71.10
CA LYS A 8 -5.10 10.57 -70.84
C LYS A 8 -4.47 9.54 -69.90
N GLU A 9 -3.19 9.23 -70.08
CA GLU A 9 -2.52 8.21 -69.24
C GLU A 9 -2.39 8.69 -67.78
N VAL A 10 -2.21 9.99 -67.56
CA VAL A 10 -2.08 10.56 -66.21
C VAL A 10 -3.40 10.49 -65.43
N HIS A 11 -4.55 10.65 -66.10
CA HIS A 11 -5.86 10.60 -65.45
C HIS A 11 -6.24 9.20 -64.95
N ASP A 12 -5.75 8.14 -65.60
CA ASP A 12 -6.04 6.76 -65.20
C ASP A 12 -5.33 6.38 -63.88
N TYR A 13 -4.20 7.01 -63.54
CA TYR A 13 -3.49 6.79 -62.26
C TYR A 13 -4.02 7.66 -61.11
N GLN A 14 -4.77 8.71 -61.40
CA GLN A 14 -5.30 9.65 -60.41
C GLN A 14 -6.12 8.97 -59.28
N PRO A 15 -7.07 8.04 -59.55
CA PRO A 15 -7.82 7.36 -58.49
C PRO A 15 -6.93 6.47 -57.62
N LEU A 16 -5.87 5.87 -58.17
CA LEU A 16 -4.93 5.03 -57.41
C LEU A 16 -4.10 5.88 -56.43
N ILE A 17 -3.62 7.05 -56.88
CA ILE A 17 -2.88 8.00 -56.04
C ILE A 17 -3.79 8.49 -54.91
N VAL A 18 -5.02 8.91 -55.22
CA VAL A 18 -5.96 9.39 -54.19
C VAL A 18 -6.32 8.28 -53.20
N GLY A 19 -6.55 7.05 -53.67
CA GLY A 19 -6.84 5.90 -52.82
C GLY A 19 -5.69 5.55 -51.86
N SER A 20 -4.45 5.53 -52.36
CA SER A 20 -3.27 5.26 -51.52
C SER A 20 -3.06 6.35 -50.46
N LEU A 21 -3.24 7.62 -50.82
CA LEU A 21 -3.14 8.74 -49.88
C LEU A 21 -4.21 8.68 -48.78
N ALA A 22 -5.45 8.37 -49.16
CA ALA A 22 -6.55 8.19 -48.20
C ALA A 22 -6.26 7.02 -47.24
N PHE A 23 -5.77 5.89 -47.77
CA PHE A 23 -5.40 4.73 -46.96
C PHE A 23 -4.27 5.05 -45.96
N VAL A 24 -3.22 5.75 -46.40
CA VAL A 24 -2.14 6.20 -45.52
C VAL A 24 -2.67 7.13 -44.42
N GLY A 25 -3.58 8.04 -44.76
CA GLY A 25 -4.23 8.92 -43.78
C GLY A 25 -4.97 8.15 -42.69
N VAL A 26 -5.78 7.15 -43.06
CA VAL A 26 -6.49 6.28 -42.11
C VAL A 26 -5.51 5.48 -41.25
N PHE A 27 -4.46 4.92 -41.87
CA PHE A 27 -3.46 4.12 -41.16
C PHE A 27 -2.70 4.95 -40.11
N LEU A 28 -2.26 6.16 -40.48
CA LEU A 28 -1.63 7.10 -39.55
C LEU A 28 -2.59 7.49 -38.41
N GLY A 29 -3.88 7.68 -38.71
CA GLY A 29 -4.91 7.95 -37.71
C GLY A 29 -5.05 6.83 -36.68
N LEU A 30 -5.10 5.57 -37.13
CA LEU A 30 -5.17 4.40 -36.24
C LEU A 30 -3.94 4.29 -35.32
N LEU A 31 -2.74 4.51 -35.87
CA LEU A 31 -1.51 4.52 -35.08
C LEU A 31 -1.51 5.65 -34.03
N GLY A 32 -1.97 6.84 -34.42
CA GLY A 32 -2.12 7.98 -33.51
C GLY A 32 -3.07 7.70 -32.36
N ASN A 33 -4.25 7.15 -32.65
CA ASN A 33 -5.24 6.80 -31.63
C ASN A 33 -4.73 5.70 -30.69
N GLY A 34 -4.09 4.66 -31.23
CA GLY A 34 -3.50 3.59 -30.42
C GLY A 34 -2.42 4.12 -29.47
N TYR A 35 -1.57 5.04 -29.94
CA TYR A 35 -0.56 5.69 -29.09
C TYR A 35 -1.19 6.54 -27.99
N LEU A 36 -2.18 7.37 -28.33
CA LEU A 36 -2.89 8.22 -27.38
C LEU A 36 -3.61 7.40 -26.30
N GLN A 37 -4.28 6.31 -26.68
CA GLN A 37 -4.99 5.42 -25.76
C GLN A 37 -4.02 4.77 -24.77
N ARG A 38 -2.86 4.28 -25.24
CA ARG A 38 -1.82 3.72 -24.36
C ARG A 38 -1.28 4.76 -23.39
N ARG A 39 -1.09 6.01 -23.84
CA ARG A 39 -0.60 7.10 -22.98
C ARG A 39 -1.65 7.52 -21.95
N ALA A 40 -2.91 7.60 -22.35
CA ALA A 40 -4.04 7.89 -21.46
C ALA A 40 -4.18 6.81 -20.39
N HIS A 41 -4.16 5.54 -20.78
CA HIS A 41 -4.25 4.42 -19.84
C HIS A 41 -3.10 4.43 -18.81
N LYS A 42 -1.86 4.70 -19.23
CA LYS A 42 -0.74 4.87 -18.30
C LYS A 42 -0.94 6.02 -17.30
N ARG A 43 -1.53 7.14 -17.74
CA ARG A 43 -1.85 8.28 -16.86
C ARG A 43 -2.96 7.91 -15.89
N GLU A 44 -3.97 7.20 -16.34
CA GLU A 44 -5.10 6.74 -15.54
C GLU A 44 -4.63 5.79 -14.42
N ILE A 45 -3.81 4.78 -14.73
CA ILE A 45 -3.23 3.87 -13.74
C ILE A 45 -2.44 4.67 -12.69
N LYS A 46 -1.61 5.63 -13.13
CA LYS A 46 -0.83 6.47 -12.23
C LYS A 46 -1.73 7.33 -11.33
N HIS A 47 -2.79 7.91 -11.88
CA HIS A 47 -3.73 8.72 -11.13
C HIS A 47 -4.45 7.86 -10.08
N LYS A 48 -5.01 6.70 -10.49
CA LYS A 48 -5.67 5.76 -9.58
C LYS A 48 -4.75 5.36 -8.43
N ARG A 49 -3.50 5.00 -8.72
CA ARG A 49 -2.50 4.68 -7.69
C ARG A 49 -2.29 5.83 -6.71
N ASN A 50 -2.11 7.06 -7.22
CA ASN A 50 -1.89 8.22 -6.38
C ASN A 50 -3.13 8.57 -5.54
N THR A 51 -4.33 8.38 -6.08
CA THR A 51 -5.59 8.57 -5.33
C THR A 51 -5.68 7.59 -4.17
N VAL A 52 -5.41 6.30 -4.40
CA VAL A 52 -5.39 5.27 -3.33
C VAL A 52 -4.33 5.60 -2.29
N ALA A 53 -3.11 5.97 -2.72
CA ALA A 53 -2.04 6.33 -1.79
C ALA A 53 -2.40 7.55 -0.94
N ALA A 54 -3.00 8.58 -1.53
CA ALA A 54 -3.42 9.78 -0.82
C ALA A 54 -4.57 9.50 0.16
N ALA A 55 -5.54 8.66 -0.23
CA ALA A 55 -6.65 8.28 0.62
C ALA A 55 -6.17 7.49 1.85
N LEU A 56 -5.31 6.48 1.65
CA LEU A 56 -4.73 5.70 2.74
C LEU A 56 -3.82 6.56 3.64
N ALA A 57 -3.03 7.45 3.06
CA ALA A 57 -2.21 8.38 3.86
C ALA A 57 -3.08 9.32 4.71
N GLY A 58 -4.21 9.78 4.15
CA GLY A 58 -5.19 10.60 4.85
C GLY A 58 -5.84 9.87 6.01
N GLU A 59 -6.24 8.61 5.81
CA GLU A 59 -6.78 7.78 6.89
C GLU A 59 -5.72 7.52 7.97
N LEU A 60 -4.53 7.04 7.60
CA LEU A 60 -3.44 6.80 8.54
C LEU A 60 -3.09 8.05 9.36
N LYS A 61 -3.09 9.23 8.74
CA LYS A 61 -2.81 10.49 9.42
C LYS A 61 -3.95 10.95 10.33
N ASN A 62 -5.19 10.91 9.86
CA ASN A 62 -6.31 11.53 10.57
C ASN A 62 -7.01 10.60 11.54
N ALA A 63 -6.99 9.29 11.28
CA ALA A 63 -7.62 8.30 12.14
C ALA A 63 -6.57 7.63 13.03
N CYS A 64 -5.58 6.97 12.45
CA CYS A 64 -4.66 6.16 13.24
C CYS A 64 -3.68 7.01 14.05
N LEU A 65 -2.97 7.94 13.40
CA LEU A 65 -1.95 8.74 14.08
C LEU A 65 -2.56 9.63 15.17
N ALA A 66 -3.68 10.31 14.87
CA ALA A 66 -4.36 11.16 15.83
C ALA A 66 -4.85 10.38 17.06
N ASP A 67 -5.43 9.19 16.88
CA ASP A 67 -5.87 8.35 17.98
C ASP A 67 -4.66 7.87 18.83
N LEU A 68 -3.56 7.45 18.18
CA LEU A 68 -2.35 6.99 18.88
C LEU A 68 -1.64 8.13 19.64
N GLU A 69 -1.55 9.33 19.06
CA GLU A 69 -0.98 10.51 19.73
C GLU A 69 -1.83 10.90 20.93
N TYR A 70 -3.15 10.88 20.81
CA TYR A 70 -4.06 11.11 21.94
C TYR A 70 -3.84 10.11 23.08
N TYR A 71 -3.61 8.83 22.78
CA TYR A 71 -3.27 7.85 23.81
C TYR A 71 -1.93 8.13 24.45
N ARG A 72 -0.91 8.47 23.65
CA ARG A 72 0.43 8.77 24.15
C ARG A 72 0.39 9.93 25.14
N ASP A 73 -0.32 11.00 24.78
CA ASP A 73 -0.42 12.20 25.61
C ASP A 73 -1.16 11.88 26.93
N GLN A 74 -2.19 11.03 26.92
CA GLN A 74 -2.82 10.58 28.16
C GLN A 74 -1.89 9.76 29.07
N PHE A 75 -1.01 8.93 28.50
CA PHE A 75 -0.04 8.16 29.28
C PHE A 75 1.09 9.01 29.91
N ASP A 76 1.31 10.21 29.40
CA ASP A 76 2.30 11.14 29.97
C ASP A 76 1.71 11.95 31.15
N ASP A 77 0.38 12.04 31.25
CA ASP A 77 -0.34 12.80 32.28
C ASP A 77 -0.79 11.96 33.50
N LEU A 78 -0.55 10.64 33.51
CA LEU A 78 -1.04 9.71 34.54
C LEU A 78 0.07 9.30 35.53
N ASP A 79 -0.11 9.65 36.81
CA ASP A 79 0.90 9.42 37.87
C ASP A 79 0.73 8.09 38.65
N GLU A 80 -0.48 7.50 38.78
CA GLU A 80 -0.67 6.38 39.73
C GLU A 80 -1.48 5.17 39.25
N GLU A 81 -2.53 5.29 38.42
CA GLU A 81 -3.24 4.13 37.84
C GLU A 81 -3.83 4.51 36.47
N PRO A 82 -3.22 4.10 35.34
CA PRO A 82 -3.66 4.59 34.04
C PRO A 82 -4.86 3.78 33.53
N ALA A 83 -6.06 4.24 33.89
CA ALA A 83 -7.28 3.89 33.17
C ALA A 83 -7.45 4.86 32.00
N ILE A 84 -7.19 4.40 30.78
CA ILE A 84 -7.27 5.24 29.57
C ILE A 84 -8.46 4.81 28.73
N LEU A 85 -9.25 5.79 28.30
CA LEU A 85 -10.32 5.56 27.35
C LEU A 85 -9.74 5.31 25.97
N MET A 86 -9.81 4.05 25.53
CA MET A 86 -9.38 3.61 24.21
C MET A 86 -10.56 3.30 23.31
N ARG A 87 -10.37 3.48 22.01
CA ARG A 87 -11.36 3.12 21.01
C ARG A 87 -11.20 1.64 20.67
N THR A 88 -12.26 0.85 20.85
CA THR A 88 -12.24 -0.62 20.63
C THR A 88 -12.19 -1.03 19.16
N LYS A 89 -12.33 -0.08 18.22
CA LYS A 89 -12.22 -0.31 16.77
C LYS A 89 -11.40 0.80 16.12
N PRO A 90 -10.25 0.51 15.50
CA PRO A 90 -9.56 1.51 14.70
C PRO A 90 -10.45 1.87 13.49
N ARG A 91 -10.53 3.16 13.16
CA ARG A 91 -11.25 3.61 11.95
C ARG A 91 -10.45 3.15 10.73
N THR A 92 -10.95 2.07 10.12
CA THR A 92 -10.33 1.35 8.99
C THR A 92 -11.29 1.25 7.80
N GLU A 93 -12.32 2.09 7.76
CA GLU A 93 -13.36 2.06 6.71
C GLU A 93 -12.78 2.38 5.32
N ILE A 94 -11.81 3.29 5.24
CA ILE A 94 -11.16 3.64 3.98
C ILE A 94 -10.23 2.50 3.57
N TYR A 95 -9.49 1.92 4.51
CA TYR A 95 -8.67 0.75 4.27
C TYR A 95 -9.47 -0.44 3.73
N GLU A 96 -10.57 -0.82 4.38
CA GLU A 96 -11.40 -1.95 3.97
C GLU A 96 -12.06 -1.70 2.60
N SER A 97 -12.57 -0.48 2.37
CA SER A 97 -13.14 -0.13 1.06
C SER A 97 -12.10 -0.13 -0.06
N LEU A 98 -10.86 0.28 0.23
CA LEU A 98 -9.75 0.30 -0.73
C LEU A 98 -8.92 -0.98 -0.76
N ARG A 99 -9.26 -2.00 0.03
CA ARG A 99 -8.46 -3.23 0.19
C ARG A 99 -8.18 -3.91 -1.15
N HIS A 100 -9.19 -3.97 -2.03
CA HIS A 100 -9.08 -4.53 -3.37
C HIS A 100 -8.22 -3.67 -4.32
N GLU A 101 -8.01 -2.39 -4.00
CA GLU A 101 -7.19 -1.46 -4.77
C GLU A 101 -5.74 -1.34 -4.27
N ILE A 102 -5.41 -1.87 -3.08
CA ILE A 102 -4.05 -1.84 -2.50
C ILE A 102 -3.01 -2.46 -3.44
N GLY A 103 -3.39 -3.49 -4.21
CA GLY A 103 -2.53 -4.13 -5.21
C GLY A 103 -2.04 -3.19 -6.32
N ARG A 104 -2.59 -1.97 -6.43
CA ARG A 104 -2.13 -0.94 -7.38
C ARG A 104 -0.93 -0.15 -6.86
N LEU A 105 -0.68 -0.16 -5.55
CA LEU A 105 0.47 0.49 -4.94
C LEU A 105 1.77 -0.21 -5.34
N GLN A 106 2.91 0.44 -5.09
CA GLN A 106 4.19 -0.22 -5.27
C GLN A 106 4.41 -1.27 -4.16
N PRO A 107 5.12 -2.38 -4.43
CA PRO A 107 5.34 -3.44 -3.43
C PRO A 107 5.85 -2.91 -2.10
N TYR A 108 6.87 -2.03 -2.14
CA TYR A 108 7.40 -1.43 -0.92
C TYR A 108 6.37 -0.59 -0.15
N GLN A 109 5.45 0.10 -0.84
CA GLN A 109 4.39 0.89 -0.18
C GLN A 109 3.39 -0.02 0.53
N ILE A 110 3.06 -1.16 -0.08
CA ILE A 110 2.15 -2.16 0.48
C ILE A 110 2.73 -2.70 1.80
N ASP A 111 4.02 -3.02 1.83
CA ASP A 111 4.67 -3.56 3.02
C ASP A 111 4.53 -2.60 4.22
N TYR A 112 4.80 -1.30 4.03
CA TYR A 112 4.64 -0.31 5.10
C TYR A 112 3.18 -0.10 5.52
N VAL A 113 2.26 -0.11 4.56
CA VAL A 113 0.82 0.02 4.86
C VAL A 113 0.35 -1.16 5.71
N ILE A 114 0.64 -2.39 5.29
CA ILE A 114 0.26 -3.59 6.02
C ILE A 114 0.89 -3.61 7.40
N ALA A 115 2.19 -3.26 7.52
CA ALA A 115 2.87 -3.19 8.80
C ALA A 115 2.18 -2.18 9.75
N ALA A 116 1.88 -0.98 9.27
CA ALA A 116 1.21 0.05 10.06
C ALA A 116 -0.18 -0.41 10.56
N TYR A 117 -1.05 -0.90 9.66
CA TYR A 117 -2.38 -1.38 10.08
C TYR A 117 -2.30 -2.61 10.98
N SER A 118 -1.32 -3.50 10.79
CA SER A 118 -1.14 -4.67 11.65
C SER A 118 -0.79 -4.27 13.08
N LEU A 119 0.13 -3.31 13.26
CA LEU A 119 0.52 -2.82 14.59
C LEU A 119 -0.64 -2.11 15.28
N VAL A 120 -1.35 -1.23 14.56
CA VAL A 120 -2.56 -0.56 15.08
C VAL A 120 -3.62 -1.59 15.48
N SER A 121 -3.86 -2.61 14.66
CA SER A 121 -4.85 -3.64 14.95
C SER A 121 -4.46 -4.51 16.15
N ASN A 122 -3.17 -4.83 16.31
CA ASN A 122 -2.68 -5.62 17.43
C ASN A 122 -2.83 -4.87 18.75
N LEU A 123 -2.54 -3.56 18.75
CA LEU A 123 -2.68 -2.69 19.90
C LEU A 123 -4.15 -2.66 20.39
N VAL A 124 -5.11 -2.51 19.47
CA VAL A 124 -6.54 -2.51 19.80
C VAL A 124 -7.07 -3.92 20.16
N ALA A 125 -6.47 -4.99 19.62
CA ALA A 125 -6.91 -6.36 19.89
C ALA A 125 -6.49 -6.86 21.27
N GLN A 126 -5.35 -6.44 21.80
CA GLN A 126 -4.93 -6.77 23.16
C GLN A 126 -5.89 -6.21 24.20
N ASP A 127 -6.42 -5.01 23.96
CA ASP A 127 -7.37 -4.32 24.85
C ASP A 127 -8.71 -5.07 24.97
N ARG A 128 -9.21 -5.63 23.86
CA ARG A 128 -10.48 -6.39 23.84
C ARG A 128 -10.50 -7.67 24.68
N LEU A 129 -9.34 -8.21 25.03
CA LEU A 129 -9.27 -9.42 25.85
C LEU A 129 -9.57 -9.14 27.33
N ASN A 130 -9.56 -7.86 27.75
CA ASN A 130 -9.70 -7.47 29.16
C ASN A 130 -11.06 -6.86 29.50
N ASP A 131 -11.89 -6.49 28.52
CA ASP A 131 -13.07 -5.65 28.73
C ASP A 131 -14.39 -6.39 28.45
N ASP A 132 -15.23 -6.59 29.48
CA ASP A 132 -16.55 -7.25 29.40
C ASP A 132 -17.72 -6.25 29.42
N ILE A 133 -17.51 -4.94 29.17
CA ILE A 133 -18.48 -3.91 29.60
C ILE A 133 -18.93 -2.91 28.51
N ALA A 134 -20.24 -2.98 28.22
CA ALA A 134 -21.23 -1.93 27.89
C ALA A 134 -21.11 -1.01 26.64
N ASN A 135 -19.95 -0.70 26.06
CA ASN A 135 -19.88 0.21 24.89
C ASN A 135 -19.14 -0.38 23.68
N PRO A 136 -19.81 -0.61 22.52
CA PRO A 136 -19.19 -1.26 21.37
C PRO A 136 -18.10 -0.41 20.67
N ASN A 137 -17.92 0.85 21.06
CA ASN A 137 -17.01 1.80 20.40
C ASN A 137 -15.82 2.24 21.25
N PHE A 138 -15.92 2.15 22.57
CA PHE A 138 -14.87 2.59 23.51
C PHE A 138 -14.74 1.57 24.64
N GLY A 139 -13.50 1.29 25.03
CA GLY A 139 -13.10 0.39 26.09
C GLY A 139 -12.20 1.15 27.06
N ILE A 140 -12.09 0.64 28.27
CA ILE A 140 -11.22 1.19 29.30
C ILE A 140 -10.00 0.28 29.36
N LEU A 141 -8.85 0.82 28.95
CA LEU A 141 -7.59 0.13 29.11
C LEU A 141 -7.08 0.42 30.52
N GLU A 142 -7.24 -0.55 31.41
CA GLU A 142 -6.58 -0.58 32.72
C GLU A 142 -5.26 -1.34 32.59
N LEU A 143 -4.14 -0.66 32.81
CA LEU A 143 -2.81 -1.27 32.78
C LEU A 143 -2.21 -1.31 34.18
N ASP A 144 -1.75 -2.48 34.59
CA ASP A 144 -0.87 -2.61 35.76
C ASP A 144 0.40 -1.78 35.54
N SER A 145 0.90 -1.15 36.61
CA SER A 145 2.09 -0.28 36.56
C SER A 145 3.33 -0.97 35.98
N GLU A 146 3.43 -2.30 36.05
CA GLU A 146 4.51 -3.10 35.46
C GLU A 146 4.44 -3.19 33.92
N ASN A 147 3.24 -3.06 33.34
CA ASN A 147 2.99 -3.22 31.91
C ASN A 147 2.93 -1.88 31.14
N VAL A 148 2.88 -0.74 31.85
CA VAL A 148 2.77 0.61 31.25
C VAL A 148 3.95 0.90 30.32
N GLU A 149 5.17 0.63 30.73
CA GLU A 149 6.37 0.90 29.92
C GLU A 149 6.40 0.05 28.64
N ALA A 150 6.03 -1.23 28.73
CA ALA A 150 5.93 -2.11 27.57
C ALA A 150 4.84 -1.63 26.59
N TYR A 151 3.74 -1.09 27.11
CA TYR A 151 2.68 -0.53 26.29
C TYR A 151 3.09 0.79 25.63
N LYS A 152 3.79 1.68 26.36
CA LYS A 152 4.37 2.92 25.81
C LYS A 152 5.34 2.61 24.66
N GLU A 153 6.17 1.59 24.79
CA GLU A 153 7.09 1.13 23.73
C GLU A 153 6.31 0.65 22.49
N GLN A 154 5.28 -0.18 22.66
CA GLN A 154 4.44 -0.65 21.56
C GLN A 154 3.68 0.49 20.86
N LEU A 155 3.22 1.47 21.64
CA LEU A 155 2.56 2.67 21.11
C LEU A 155 3.53 3.51 20.28
N ALA A 156 4.77 3.71 20.76
CA ALA A 156 5.81 4.42 20.03
C ALA A 156 6.17 3.71 18.71
N ASP A 157 6.29 2.39 18.72
CA ASP A 157 6.54 1.58 17.52
C ASP A 157 5.39 1.70 16.51
N ALA A 158 4.14 1.67 16.97
CA ALA A 158 2.97 1.86 16.12
C ALA A 158 2.95 3.26 15.48
N ILE A 159 3.22 4.31 16.27
CA ILE A 159 3.32 5.69 15.77
C ILE A 159 4.42 5.82 14.72
N GLU A 160 5.59 5.21 14.96
CA GLU A 160 6.70 5.26 14.00
C GLU A 160 6.34 4.54 12.70
N ALA A 161 5.72 3.36 12.77
CA ALA A 161 5.29 2.60 11.61
C ALA A 161 4.25 3.36 10.77
N VAL A 162 3.27 4.00 11.43
CA VAL A 162 2.26 4.84 10.76
C VAL A 162 2.93 6.02 10.06
N ASN A 163 3.87 6.71 10.73
CA ASN A 163 4.61 7.83 10.13
C ASN A 163 5.46 7.40 8.92
N LYS A 164 6.12 6.24 9.00
CA LYS A 164 6.85 5.65 7.86
C LYS A 164 5.91 5.36 6.69
N ALA A 165 4.74 4.78 6.94
CA ALA A 165 3.75 4.50 5.92
C ALA A 165 3.24 5.80 5.25
N ILE A 166 2.88 6.82 6.03
CA ILE A 166 2.44 8.13 5.52
C ILE A 166 3.55 8.75 4.64
N THR A 167 4.79 8.74 5.11
CA THR A 167 5.93 9.29 4.36
C THR A 167 6.11 8.57 3.03
N VAL A 168 6.01 7.24 3.02
CA VAL A 168 6.17 6.41 1.82
C VAL A 168 5.01 6.55 0.83
N LEU A 169 3.80 6.80 1.32
CA LEU A 169 2.61 7.02 0.49
C LEU A 169 2.58 8.43 -0.13
N THR A 170 3.05 9.43 0.61
CA THR A 170 3.08 10.83 0.17
C THR A 170 4.33 11.19 -0.62
N ALA A 171 5.40 10.38 -0.52
CA ALA A 171 6.63 10.59 -1.25
C ALA A 171 6.36 10.68 -2.76
N PRO A 172 6.92 11.68 -3.47
CA PRO A 172 6.77 11.77 -4.90
C PRO A 172 7.34 10.50 -5.53
N VAL A 173 6.58 9.92 -6.47
CA VAL A 173 6.99 8.73 -7.20
C VAL A 173 8.31 9.01 -7.91
N ARG A 174 9.43 8.67 -7.26
CA ARG A 174 10.75 8.78 -7.87
C ARG A 174 10.72 7.88 -9.10
N ARG A 175 11.12 8.43 -10.26
CA ARG A 175 11.35 7.66 -11.48
C ARG A 175 12.58 6.77 -11.26
N SER A 176 12.54 5.81 -10.35
CA SER A 176 13.64 4.88 -10.15
C SER A 176 13.43 3.69 -11.09
N GLY A 177 14.11 3.73 -12.23
CA GLY A 177 14.33 2.57 -13.10
C GLY A 177 15.26 1.51 -12.50
N ARG A 178 15.39 1.41 -11.17
CA ARG A 178 16.10 0.31 -10.49
C ARG A 178 15.42 0.00 -9.16
N PRO A 179 15.04 -1.25 -8.88
CA PRO A 179 14.64 -1.66 -7.55
C PRO A 179 15.85 -1.50 -6.63
N SER A 180 15.74 -0.61 -5.64
CA SER A 180 16.65 -0.68 -4.49
C SER A 180 16.30 -1.96 -3.76
N ARG A 181 17.25 -2.90 -3.75
CA ARG A 181 17.17 -4.16 -3.04
C ARG A 181 17.14 -3.82 -1.54
N VAL A 182 15.96 -3.59 -0.99
CA VAL A 182 15.78 -3.43 0.45
C VAL A 182 15.93 -4.82 1.04
N THR A 183 17.07 -5.06 1.67
CA THR A 183 17.27 -6.24 2.51
C THR A 183 16.39 -6.08 3.74
N THR A 184 15.23 -6.73 3.72
CA THR A 184 14.41 -6.92 4.91
C THR A 184 15.23 -7.70 5.94
N LYS A 185 15.77 -7.00 6.94
CA LYS A 185 16.25 -7.66 8.15
C LYS A 185 15.01 -8.21 8.83
N VAL A 186 14.75 -9.50 8.64
CA VAL A 186 13.76 -10.25 9.40
C VAL A 186 14.17 -10.13 10.87
N ILE A 187 13.42 -9.33 11.64
CA ILE A 187 13.53 -9.31 13.09
C ILE A 187 13.01 -10.68 13.54
N ARG A 188 13.94 -11.61 13.73
CA ARG A 188 13.66 -12.91 14.33
C ARG A 188 13.33 -12.65 15.80
N ASN A 189 12.07 -12.87 16.13
CA ASN A 189 11.56 -12.82 17.49
C ASN A 189 12.38 -13.81 18.35
N ARG A 190 13.23 -13.28 19.24
CA ARG A 190 14.12 -14.08 20.10
C ARG A 190 13.31 -14.54 21.31
N ARG A 191 12.42 -15.53 21.11
CA ARG A 191 11.90 -16.32 22.23
C ARG A 191 13.00 -17.25 22.70
N THR A 192 13.50 -16.97 23.89
CA THR A 192 14.20 -17.92 24.75
C THR A 192 13.29 -19.12 24.98
N SER A 193 13.63 -20.25 24.38
CA SER A 193 13.23 -21.57 24.87
C SER A 193 14.47 -22.45 24.83
N THR A 194 15.09 -22.56 26.00
CA THR A 194 15.95 -23.68 26.36
C THR A 194 15.12 -24.96 26.21
N ASN A 195 15.48 -25.82 25.27
CA ASN A 195 15.89 -27.19 25.55
C ASN A 195 16.21 -27.92 24.24
N ASN A 196 17.45 -28.40 24.18
CA ASN A 196 17.95 -29.32 23.19
C ASN A 196 17.25 -30.68 23.37
N GLU A 197 16.55 -31.14 22.34
CA GLU A 197 16.43 -32.57 22.06
C GLU A 197 16.78 -32.80 20.59
N THR A 198 17.98 -33.31 20.40
CA THR A 198 18.44 -34.00 19.18
C THR A 198 17.58 -35.23 18.98
N ILE A 199 16.82 -35.27 17.89
CA ILE A 199 16.20 -36.50 17.38
C ILE A 199 17.01 -36.91 16.15
N ASP A 200 17.78 -37.98 16.31
CA ASP A 200 18.41 -38.73 15.21
C ASP A 200 17.30 -39.29 14.31
N VAL A 201 17.33 -38.91 13.03
CA VAL A 201 16.47 -39.52 12.02
C VAL A 201 17.26 -40.66 11.38
N ASP A 202 17.04 -41.85 11.94
CA ASP A 202 17.52 -43.10 11.38
C ASP A 202 16.84 -43.35 10.03
N SER A 203 17.68 -43.59 9.03
CA SER A 203 17.31 -43.91 7.66
C SER A 203 16.65 -45.30 7.58
N ALA A 204 15.40 -45.36 7.14
CA ALA A 204 14.78 -46.62 6.71
C ALA A 204 14.07 -46.44 5.35
N SER A 205 14.85 -46.79 4.33
CA SER A 205 14.50 -47.52 3.10
C SER A 205 13.04 -47.51 2.61
N PHE A 206 12.91 -46.95 1.41
CA PHE A 206 12.02 -47.37 0.33
C PHE A 206 11.96 -48.89 0.12
N ALA A 207 10.74 -49.42 -0.10
CA ALA A 207 10.28 -50.17 -1.29
C ALA A 207 9.12 -51.14 -0.95
N PRO A 208 8.36 -51.61 -1.95
CA PRO A 208 7.54 -50.89 -2.93
C PRO A 208 6.03 -50.94 -2.60
#